data_AF-A0A426RM79-F1
#
_entry.id   AF-A0A426RM79-F1
#
_cell.length_a   1.000
_cell.length_b   1.000
_cell.length_c   1.000
_cell.angle_alpha   90.00
_cell.angle_beta   90.00
_cell.angle_gamma   90.00
#
_symmetry.space_group_name_H-M   'P 1'
#
loop_
_entity.id
_entity.type
_entity.pdbx_description
1 polymer ?
#
loop_
_entity_poly.entity_id
_entity_poly.type
_entity_poly.pdbx_seq_one_letter_code
_entity_poly.pdbx_strand_id
1 'polypeptide(L)'
;MKAKQILSILTILTICLFTNAQEKTHCIYDDCGFEPGQTVYLFGDQVQLREAPTTNSKVLKTLSIGSPLVIQEKHENSWRYKGIDHPFYKVSYKGKEGYILGGLIALEKKTIQDVVHLFGRSKTGDEDYLLIRSLKDDGSFTEKSTRLANSQFYLSALGNKGVPNIEGMLFVDYLAEACGVEGGGIYLFQQEGSLYQVARLSQVSDAGVYYFWEEFIFPEDMHGVPGKIRYKKEIGENYNEAADWEKMSKETKILVWNNGSLELAQR
;
A
#
# COMPACT_ATOMS: atom_id res chain seq x y z
N MET A 1 -33.22 57.06 18.71
CA MET A 1 -33.06 56.52 17.35
C MET A 1 -31.60 56.06 17.17
N LYS A 2 -31.43 54.75 16.96
CA LYS A 2 -30.23 54.00 16.52
C LYS A 2 -28.98 53.90 17.43
N ALA A 3 -28.80 52.65 17.85
CA ALA A 3 -27.65 52.03 18.51
C ALA A 3 -26.34 52.15 17.72
N LYS A 4 -25.22 52.08 18.46
CA LYS A 4 -23.97 51.45 17.99
C LYS A 4 -23.38 50.62 19.12
N GLN A 5 -23.80 49.36 19.19
CA GLN A 5 -23.00 48.29 19.78
C GLN A 5 -21.82 48.04 18.84
N ILE A 6 -20.60 48.20 19.33
CA ILE A 6 -19.41 47.69 18.64
C ILE A 6 -19.17 46.30 19.20
N LEU A 7 -19.61 45.31 18.41
CA LEU A 7 -19.38 43.90 18.61
C LEU A 7 -17.91 43.62 18.28
N SER A 8 -17.08 43.34 19.30
CA SER A 8 -15.74 42.79 19.09
C SER A 8 -15.89 41.40 18.49
N ILE A 9 -15.54 41.27 17.21
CA ILE A 9 -15.53 40.02 16.46
C ILE A 9 -14.41 39.15 17.02
N LEU A 10 -14.80 38.11 17.76
CA LEU A 10 -13.95 36.99 18.13
C LEU A 10 -13.71 36.17 16.86
N THR A 11 -12.60 36.41 16.18
CA THR A 11 -12.17 35.61 15.03
C THR A 11 -11.81 34.22 15.53
N ILE A 12 -12.76 33.28 15.43
CA ILE A 12 -12.55 31.85 15.63
C ILE A 12 -11.57 31.40 14.55
N LEU A 13 -10.30 31.23 14.95
CA LEU A 13 -9.28 30.53 14.18
C LEU A 13 -9.67 29.05 14.20
N THR A 14 -10.53 28.64 13.27
CA THR A 14 -10.75 27.23 12.92
C THR A 14 -9.44 26.70 12.37
N ILE A 15 -8.60 26.20 13.28
CA ILE A 15 -7.48 25.33 12.95
C ILE A 15 -8.13 24.12 12.27
N CYS A 16 -8.04 24.07 10.95
CA CYS A 16 -8.26 22.84 10.22
C CYS A 16 -7.28 21.81 10.79
N LEU A 17 -7.79 20.97 11.69
CA LEU A 17 -7.19 19.68 12.00
C LEU A 17 -7.36 18.81 10.76
N PHE A 18 -6.60 19.10 9.70
CA PHE A 18 -6.26 18.09 8.74
C PHE A 18 -5.34 17.13 9.50
N THR A 19 -5.92 16.12 10.13
CA THR A 19 -5.21 14.87 10.36
C THR A 19 -4.90 14.31 8.97
N ASN A 20 -3.82 14.80 8.35
CA ASN A 20 -3.18 14.06 7.30
C ASN A 20 -2.69 12.79 7.99
N ALA A 21 -3.40 11.69 7.77
CA ALA A 21 -2.81 10.38 8.00
C ALA A 21 -1.57 10.37 7.09
N GLN A 22 -0.38 10.55 7.68
CA GLN A 22 0.86 10.50 6.94
C GLN A 22 0.94 9.11 6.30
N GLU A 23 1.19 9.06 4.99
CA GLU A 23 1.43 7.80 4.31
C GLU A 23 2.65 7.13 4.96
N LYS A 24 2.48 5.90 5.46
CA LYS A 24 3.54 5.17 6.13
C LYS A 24 4.38 4.47 5.06
N THR A 25 5.67 4.81 4.98
CA THR A 25 6.60 4.06 4.15
C THR A 25 6.76 2.65 4.72
N HIS A 26 6.67 1.64 3.88
CA HIS A 26 7.01 0.27 4.24
C HIS A 26 8.40 -0.07 3.72
N CYS A 27 9.26 -0.57 4.61
CA CYS A 27 10.63 -0.95 4.28
C CYS A 27 11.06 -2.20 5.04
N ILE A 28 12.26 -2.72 4.71
CA ILE A 28 12.85 -3.89 5.37
C ILE A 28 13.60 -3.52 6.66
N TYR A 29 13.91 -2.23 6.87
CA TYR A 29 14.71 -1.79 8.01
C TYR A 29 13.94 -1.86 9.33
N ASP A 30 14.69 -2.02 10.43
CA ASP A 30 14.14 -2.15 11.78
C ASP A 30 13.25 -0.98 12.22
N ASP A 31 13.52 0.21 11.65
CA ASP A 31 12.80 1.46 11.89
C ASP A 31 11.41 1.47 11.25
N CYS A 32 11.10 0.52 10.37
CA CYS A 32 9.75 0.32 9.80
C CYS A 32 8.84 -0.57 10.67
N GLY A 33 9.26 -0.85 11.92
CA GLY A 33 8.51 -1.62 12.90
C GLY A 33 7.18 -1.00 13.33
N PHE A 34 6.56 -1.61 14.35
CA PHE A 34 5.38 -1.05 15.00
C PHE A 34 5.76 -0.35 16.30
N GLU A 35 5.13 0.79 16.55
CA GLU A 35 5.43 1.63 17.70
C GLU A 35 4.51 1.33 18.90
N PRO A 36 4.98 1.47 20.15
CA PRO A 36 4.14 1.41 21.34
C PRO A 36 2.92 2.33 21.24
N GLY A 37 1.75 1.83 21.62
CA GLY A 37 0.47 2.54 21.53
C GLY A 37 -0.20 2.46 20.15
N GLN A 38 0.49 1.98 19.11
CA GLN A 38 -0.09 1.83 17.79
C GLN A 38 -1.21 0.78 17.79
N THR A 39 -2.37 1.12 17.23
CA THR A 39 -3.41 0.14 16.90
C THR A 39 -3.08 -0.55 15.59
N VAL A 40 -2.98 -1.88 15.63
CA VAL A 40 -2.66 -2.74 14.49
C VAL A 40 -3.72 -3.83 14.34
N TYR A 41 -3.71 -4.53 13.22
CA TYR A 41 -4.67 -5.59 12.91
C TYR A 41 -3.95 -6.89 12.61
N LEU A 42 -4.54 -8.03 12.97
CA LEU A 42 -3.95 -9.32 12.61
C LEU A 42 -4.03 -9.58 11.11
N PHE A 43 -2.89 -9.91 10.52
CA PHE A 43 -2.82 -10.47 9.17
C PHE A 43 -3.07 -11.99 9.19
N GLY A 44 -2.50 -12.69 10.17
CA GLY A 44 -2.72 -14.12 10.38
C GLY A 44 -4.17 -14.44 10.78
N ASP A 45 -4.63 -15.66 10.48
CA ASP A 45 -5.86 -16.19 11.07
C ASP A 45 -5.53 -17.28 12.11
N GLN A 46 -6.43 -17.50 13.07
CA GLN A 46 -6.22 -18.38 14.22
C GLN A 46 -4.88 -18.15 14.95
N VAL A 47 -4.52 -16.88 15.09
CA VAL A 47 -3.24 -16.45 15.69
C VAL A 47 -3.27 -16.72 17.20
N GLN A 48 -2.24 -17.39 17.68
CA GLN A 48 -2.07 -17.70 19.11
C GLN A 48 -1.46 -16.50 19.82
N LEU A 49 -2.22 -15.88 20.73
CA LEU A 49 -1.70 -14.93 21.71
C LEU A 49 -0.99 -15.73 22.80
N ARG A 50 0.29 -15.47 23.01
CA ARG A 50 1.16 -16.29 23.84
C ARG A 50 1.59 -15.62 25.13
N GLU A 51 1.92 -16.41 26.15
CA GLU A 51 2.38 -15.91 27.45
C GLU A 51 3.81 -15.37 27.42
N ALA A 52 4.66 -15.89 26.52
CA ALA A 52 6.05 -15.46 26.35
C ALA A 52 6.42 -15.37 24.85
N PRO A 53 7.45 -14.57 24.46
CA PRO A 53 7.84 -14.29 23.08
C PRO A 53 8.62 -15.45 22.45
N THR A 54 7.94 -16.58 22.29
CA THR A 54 8.46 -17.82 21.70
C THR A 54 7.30 -18.65 21.15
N THR A 55 7.55 -19.47 20.14
CA THR A 55 6.55 -20.35 19.52
C THR A 55 6.14 -21.53 20.40
N ASN A 56 6.83 -21.78 21.50
CA ASN A 56 6.58 -22.94 22.39
C ASN A 56 5.90 -22.56 23.72
N SER A 57 5.64 -21.27 23.97
CA SER A 57 5.00 -20.83 25.21
C SER A 57 3.50 -21.11 25.22
N LYS A 58 2.93 -21.11 26.42
CA LYS A 58 1.50 -21.32 26.67
C LYS A 58 0.65 -20.38 25.83
N VAL A 59 -0.37 -20.94 25.19
CA VAL A 59 -1.39 -20.17 24.45
C VAL A 59 -2.40 -19.60 25.42
N LEU A 60 -2.52 -18.28 25.43
CA LEU A 60 -3.46 -17.53 26.27
C LEU A 60 -4.83 -17.36 25.61
N LYS A 61 -4.85 -17.25 24.27
CA LYS A 61 -6.05 -17.09 23.44
C LYS A 61 -5.72 -17.34 21.96
N THR A 62 -6.72 -17.78 21.19
CA THR A 62 -6.66 -17.80 19.72
C THR A 62 -7.48 -16.65 19.16
N LEU A 63 -6.92 -15.90 18.21
CA LEU A 63 -7.47 -14.68 17.66
C LEU A 63 -7.69 -14.82 16.15
N SER A 64 -8.82 -14.34 15.65
CA SER A 64 -9.13 -14.37 14.21
C SER A 64 -8.44 -13.22 13.47
N ILE A 65 -8.24 -13.41 12.18
CA ILE A 65 -7.75 -12.36 11.26
C ILE A 65 -8.54 -11.06 11.41
N GLY A 66 -7.86 -9.92 11.22
CA GLY A 66 -8.46 -8.59 11.32
C GLY A 66 -8.78 -8.16 12.76
N SER A 67 -8.51 -8.99 13.78
CA SER A 67 -8.67 -8.56 15.17
C SER A 67 -7.77 -7.36 15.47
N PRO A 68 -8.31 -6.27 16.06
CA PRO A 68 -7.52 -5.12 16.45
C PRO A 68 -6.72 -5.42 17.72
N LEU A 69 -5.49 -4.92 17.77
CA LEU A 69 -4.53 -5.06 18.87
C LEU A 69 -3.86 -3.72 19.11
N VAL A 70 -3.36 -3.49 20.32
CA VAL A 70 -2.51 -2.33 20.63
C VAL A 70 -1.10 -2.81 20.96
N ILE A 71 -0.12 -2.34 20.21
CA ILE A 71 1.29 -2.62 20.44
C ILE A 71 1.70 -2.03 21.80
N GLN A 72 2.38 -2.83 22.62
CA GLN A 72 2.96 -2.37 23.88
C GLN A 72 4.47 -2.21 23.74
N GLU A 73 5.13 -3.21 23.12
CA GLU A 73 6.59 -3.27 23.06
C GLU A 73 7.06 -4.19 21.93
N LYS A 74 8.17 -3.84 21.28
CA LYS A 74 8.95 -4.71 20.37
C LYS A 74 9.93 -5.52 21.22
N HIS A 75 9.88 -6.84 21.12
CA HIS A 75 10.79 -7.74 21.85
C HIS A 75 11.97 -8.15 20.96
N GLU A 76 13.14 -8.41 21.54
CA GLU A 76 14.37 -8.81 20.83
C GLU A 76 14.26 -10.20 20.17
N ASN A 77 13.61 -11.16 20.84
CA ASN A 77 13.34 -12.48 20.27
C ASN A 77 12.60 -12.37 18.94
N SER A 78 13.08 -13.14 17.97
CA SER A 78 12.49 -13.25 16.64
C SER A 78 12.25 -14.70 16.25
N TRP A 79 11.41 -14.89 15.23
CA TRP A 79 11.16 -16.19 14.62
C TRP A 79 10.95 -16.06 13.11
N ARG A 80 11.50 -17.01 12.36
CA ARG A 80 11.38 -17.11 10.91
C ARG A 80 9.94 -17.46 10.50
N TYR A 81 9.28 -16.59 9.76
CA TYR A 81 7.95 -16.81 9.20
C TYR A 81 7.88 -16.32 7.76
N LYS A 82 7.33 -17.16 6.85
CA LYS A 82 7.25 -16.88 5.40
C LYS A 82 8.55 -16.32 4.79
N GLY A 83 9.70 -16.85 5.23
CA GLY A 83 11.02 -16.47 4.73
C GLY A 83 11.52 -15.10 5.21
N ILE A 84 10.97 -14.56 6.30
CA ILE A 84 11.43 -13.33 6.94
C ILE A 84 11.56 -13.59 8.45
N ASP A 85 12.60 -13.06 9.08
CA ASP A 85 12.73 -13.09 10.55
C ASP A 85 11.94 -11.92 11.13
N HIS A 86 10.94 -12.25 11.95
CA HIS A 86 10.07 -11.26 12.56
C HIS A 86 10.28 -11.22 14.07
N PRO A 87 10.40 -10.05 14.70
CA PRO A 87 10.41 -9.94 16.15
C PRO A 87 9.03 -10.28 16.72
N PHE A 88 9.01 -10.73 17.98
CA PHE A 88 7.76 -10.77 18.74
C PHE A 88 7.40 -9.37 19.22
N TYR A 89 6.10 -9.08 19.27
CA TYR A 89 5.57 -7.88 19.90
C TYR A 89 4.73 -8.28 21.11
N LYS A 90 4.93 -7.57 22.22
CA LYS A 90 3.97 -7.56 23.31
C LYS A 90 2.79 -6.71 22.87
N VAL A 91 1.58 -7.25 22.99
CA VAL A 91 0.34 -6.61 22.54
C VAL A 91 -0.74 -6.71 23.61
N SER A 92 -1.66 -5.74 23.61
CA SER A 92 -2.89 -5.78 24.40
C SER A 92 -4.08 -6.06 23.48
N TYR A 93 -4.84 -7.10 23.79
CA TYR A 93 -6.10 -7.45 23.13
C TYR A 93 -7.24 -7.38 24.14
N LYS A 94 -8.10 -6.36 24.03
CA LYS A 94 -9.25 -6.16 24.95
C LYS A 94 -8.82 -6.22 26.43
N GLY A 95 -7.69 -5.60 26.76
CA GLY A 95 -7.12 -5.57 28.12
C GLY A 95 -6.31 -6.81 28.52
N LYS A 96 -6.22 -7.86 27.69
CA LYS A 96 -5.38 -9.02 27.93
C LYS A 96 -4.05 -8.88 27.19
N GLU A 97 -2.95 -8.92 27.93
CA GLU A 97 -1.60 -8.87 27.35
C GLU A 97 -1.10 -10.25 26.93
N GLY A 98 -0.23 -10.26 25.92
CA GLY A 98 0.52 -11.42 25.48
C GLY A 98 1.43 -11.07 24.32
N TYR A 99 2.02 -12.08 23.69
CA TYR A 99 2.99 -11.93 22.62
C TYR A 99 2.47 -12.51 21.30
N ILE A 100 2.74 -11.80 20.20
CA ILE A 100 2.43 -12.20 18.83
C ILE A 100 3.66 -11.98 17.94
N LEU A 101 3.91 -12.90 17.02
CA LEU A 101 4.97 -12.76 16.03
C LEU A 101 4.63 -11.64 15.03
N GLY A 102 5.55 -10.72 14.77
CA GLY A 102 5.32 -9.54 13.93
C GLY A 102 4.81 -9.87 12.52
N GLY A 103 5.26 -10.98 11.91
CA GLY A 103 4.80 -11.43 10.59
C GLY A 103 3.34 -11.88 10.53
N LEU A 104 2.66 -11.99 11.69
CA LEU A 104 1.23 -12.26 11.79
C LEU A 104 0.40 -10.99 12.01
N ILE A 105 1.04 -9.82 12.14
CA ILE A 105 0.42 -8.50 12.24
C ILE A 105 0.47 -7.85 10.84
N ALA A 106 -0.64 -7.25 10.42
CA ALA A 106 -0.72 -6.58 9.12
C ALA A 106 0.16 -5.33 9.11
N LEU A 107 0.89 -5.14 8.01
CA LEU A 107 1.67 -3.94 7.74
C LEU A 107 0.77 -2.71 7.75
N GLU A 108 -0.35 -2.83 7.05
CA GLU A 108 -1.43 -1.86 6.99
C GLU A 108 -2.77 -2.56 6.80
N LYS A 109 -3.84 -1.77 7.04
CA LYS A 109 -5.22 -2.12 6.71
C LYS A 109 -5.76 -1.03 5.79
N LYS A 110 -6.29 -1.41 4.64
CA LYS A 110 -7.05 -0.50 3.76
C LYS A 110 -8.45 -1.04 3.54
N THR A 111 -9.37 -0.15 3.20
CA THR A 111 -10.75 -0.51 2.92
C THR A 111 -11.16 0.16 1.62
N ILE A 112 -11.69 -0.64 0.68
CA ILE A 112 -12.30 -0.15 -0.55
C ILE A 112 -13.78 -0.52 -0.48
N GLN A 113 -14.63 0.50 -0.37
CA GLN A 113 -16.03 0.35 0.00
C GLN A 113 -16.18 -0.39 1.35
N ASP A 114 -16.71 -1.61 1.35
CA ASP A 114 -16.94 -2.47 2.50
C ASP A 114 -15.89 -3.58 2.67
N VAL A 115 -15.04 -3.79 1.65
CA VAL A 115 -14.03 -4.84 1.67
C VAL A 115 -12.75 -4.37 2.36
N VAL A 116 -12.31 -5.13 3.37
CA VAL A 116 -11.07 -4.88 4.11
C VAL A 116 -9.92 -5.67 3.49
N HIS A 117 -8.84 -4.97 3.16
CA HIS A 117 -7.58 -5.56 2.72
C HIS A 117 -6.51 -5.40 3.80
N LEU A 118 -5.86 -6.52 4.13
CA LEU A 118 -4.76 -6.61 5.08
C LEU A 118 -3.49 -7.01 4.34
N PHE A 119 -2.40 -6.32 4.66
CA PHE A 119 -1.13 -6.49 3.94
C PHE A 119 -0.10 -7.21 4.79
N GLY A 120 0.60 -8.16 4.19
CA GLY A 120 1.72 -8.89 4.78
C GLY A 120 2.87 -9.03 3.80
N ARG A 121 3.98 -9.62 4.23
CA ARG A 121 5.14 -9.89 3.37
C ARG A 121 5.58 -11.34 3.44
N SER A 122 6.24 -11.79 2.39
CA SER A 122 6.99 -13.03 2.37
C SER A 122 8.20 -12.90 1.46
N LYS A 123 9.20 -13.75 1.70
CA LYS A 123 10.40 -13.82 0.87
C LYS A 123 10.71 -15.27 0.47
N THR A 124 11.04 -15.49 -0.79
CA THR A 124 11.46 -16.80 -1.32
C THR A 124 12.78 -16.62 -2.06
N GLY A 125 13.88 -17.15 -1.50
CA GLY A 125 15.21 -16.80 -1.99
C GLY A 125 15.47 -15.30 -1.81
N ASP A 126 15.83 -14.62 -2.89
CA ASP A 126 16.02 -13.16 -2.92
C ASP A 126 14.75 -12.38 -3.31
N GLU A 127 13.68 -13.07 -3.68
CA GLU A 127 12.45 -12.47 -4.18
C GLU A 127 11.51 -12.09 -3.03
N ASP A 128 11.13 -10.81 -2.98
CA ASP A 128 10.18 -10.25 -2.04
C ASP A 128 8.76 -10.26 -2.62
N TYR A 129 7.77 -10.50 -1.77
CA TYR A 129 6.37 -10.52 -2.14
C TYR A 129 5.51 -9.73 -1.15
N LEU A 130 4.55 -8.99 -1.69
CA LEU A 130 3.42 -8.44 -0.95
C LEU A 130 2.30 -9.46 -0.94
N LEU A 131 1.81 -9.76 0.26
CA LEU A 131 0.64 -10.60 0.48
C LEU A 131 -0.55 -9.72 0.79
N ILE A 132 -1.69 -10.00 0.16
CA ILE A 132 -2.91 -9.23 0.34
C ILE A 132 -4.03 -10.19 0.70
N ARG A 133 -4.58 -10.03 1.90
CA ARG A 133 -5.77 -10.77 2.34
C ARG A 133 -6.99 -9.87 2.28
N SER A 134 -7.99 -10.26 1.51
CA SER A 134 -9.26 -9.53 1.40
C SER A 134 -10.33 -10.27 2.21
N LEU A 135 -10.84 -9.62 3.24
CA LEU A 135 -11.85 -10.19 4.13
C LEU A 135 -13.22 -10.20 3.48
N LYS A 136 -14.00 -11.24 3.76
CA LYS A 136 -15.42 -11.36 3.39
C LYS A 136 -16.30 -11.21 4.62
N ASP A 137 -17.58 -10.92 4.40
CA ASP A 137 -18.57 -10.71 5.46
C ASP A 137 -18.75 -11.91 6.38
N ASP A 138 -18.55 -13.13 5.88
CA ASP A 138 -18.64 -14.38 6.64
C ASP A 138 -17.41 -14.67 7.52
N GLY A 139 -16.43 -13.76 7.52
CA GLY A 139 -15.17 -13.89 8.25
C GLY A 139 -14.10 -14.71 7.53
N SER A 140 -14.40 -15.28 6.36
CA SER A 140 -13.39 -15.89 5.49
C SER A 140 -12.58 -14.82 4.73
N PHE A 141 -11.54 -15.23 4.01
CA PHE A 141 -10.73 -14.31 3.22
C PHE A 141 -10.17 -14.96 1.95
N THR A 142 -9.81 -14.13 0.98
CA THR A 142 -8.96 -14.53 -0.16
C THR A 142 -7.54 -14.03 0.07
N GLU A 143 -6.52 -14.78 -0.34
CA GLU A 143 -5.12 -14.34 -0.32
C GLU A 143 -4.60 -14.21 -1.76
N LYS A 144 -4.00 -13.07 -2.08
CA LYS A 144 -3.18 -12.85 -3.27
C LYS A 144 -1.74 -12.56 -2.88
N SER A 145 -0.82 -12.88 -3.77
CA SER A 145 0.59 -12.55 -3.63
C SER A 145 1.07 -11.88 -4.92
N THR A 146 1.86 -10.83 -4.78
CA THR A 146 2.54 -10.19 -5.91
C THR A 146 4.00 -9.93 -5.60
N ARG A 147 4.85 -10.20 -6.59
CA ARG A 147 6.30 -9.96 -6.49
C ARG A 147 6.56 -8.46 -6.40
N LEU A 148 7.43 -8.06 -5.50
CA LEU A 148 7.88 -6.69 -5.36
C LEU A 148 9.18 -6.51 -6.13
N ALA A 149 9.25 -5.47 -6.97
CA ALA A 149 10.49 -5.11 -7.66
C ALA A 149 11.36 -4.19 -6.79
N ASN A 150 10.75 -3.48 -5.85
CA ASN A 150 11.41 -2.69 -4.83
C ASN A 150 10.81 -3.01 -3.45
N SER A 151 11.68 -3.10 -2.46
CA SER A 151 11.34 -3.46 -1.08
C SER A 151 10.76 -2.30 -0.26
N GLN A 152 10.92 -1.06 -0.76
CA GLN A 152 10.40 0.17 -0.19
C GLN A 152 9.20 0.67 -1.01
N PHE A 153 8.07 0.88 -0.35
CA PHE A 153 6.85 1.31 -1.02
C PHE A 153 5.85 1.97 -0.07
N TYR A 154 4.92 2.73 -0.65
CA TYR A 154 3.68 3.14 -0.01
C TYR A 154 2.51 2.27 -0.45
N LEU A 155 1.52 2.14 0.41
CA LEU A 155 0.25 1.50 0.09
C LEU A 155 -0.87 2.54 0.13
N SER A 156 -1.58 2.69 -0.97
CA SER A 156 -2.69 3.62 -1.08
C SER A 156 -3.94 2.92 -1.58
N ALA A 157 -5.08 3.25 -0.97
CA ALA A 157 -6.40 2.90 -1.49
C ALA A 157 -6.96 4.12 -2.21
N LEU A 158 -7.17 3.98 -3.50
CA LEU A 158 -7.68 5.02 -4.38
C LEU A 158 -9.15 4.74 -4.67
N GLY A 159 -9.91 5.79 -4.99
CA GLY A 159 -11.22 5.62 -5.62
C GLY A 159 -11.11 4.94 -6.99
N ASN A 160 -12.22 4.86 -7.71
CA ASN A 160 -12.21 4.30 -9.06
C ASN A 160 -11.55 5.20 -10.12
N LYS A 161 -11.16 6.44 -9.76
CA LYS A 161 -10.56 7.44 -10.65
C LYS A 161 -11.32 7.63 -11.98
N GLY A 162 -12.66 7.47 -11.95
CA GLY A 162 -13.54 7.54 -13.12
C GLY A 162 -13.48 6.33 -14.07
N VAL A 163 -12.78 5.25 -13.71
CA VAL A 163 -12.81 3.97 -14.43
C VAL A 163 -14.15 3.27 -14.13
N PRO A 164 -14.91 2.85 -15.16
CA PRO A 164 -16.21 2.23 -14.96
C PRO A 164 -16.07 0.80 -14.41
N ASN A 165 -17.11 0.33 -13.71
CA ASN A 165 -17.28 -1.05 -13.26
C ASN A 165 -16.20 -1.57 -12.31
N ILE A 166 -15.57 -0.69 -11.53
CA ILE A 166 -14.71 -1.03 -10.40
C ILE A 166 -15.12 -0.22 -9.17
N GLU A 167 -14.93 -0.79 -7.99
CA GLU A 167 -15.22 -0.12 -6.72
C GLU A 167 -14.13 0.88 -6.33
N GLY A 168 -12.88 0.56 -6.68
CA GLY A 168 -11.70 1.33 -6.34
C GLY A 168 -10.43 0.57 -6.69
N MET A 169 -9.29 1.08 -6.20
CA MET A 169 -7.97 0.52 -6.52
C MET A 169 -7.08 0.45 -5.29
N LEU A 170 -6.22 -0.56 -5.24
CA LEU A 170 -5.01 -0.54 -4.43
C LEU A 170 -3.83 -0.16 -5.33
N PHE A 171 -2.98 0.72 -4.82
CA PHE A 171 -1.74 1.09 -5.47
C PHE A 171 -0.56 0.82 -4.52
N VAL A 172 0.40 0.04 -5.03
CA VAL A 172 1.71 -0.14 -4.41
C VAL A 172 2.65 0.81 -5.12
N ASP A 173 3.04 1.89 -4.44
CA ASP A 173 3.87 2.95 -5.01
C ASP A 173 5.33 2.77 -4.57
N TYR A 174 6.23 2.47 -5.50
CA TYR A 174 7.62 2.19 -5.17
C TYR A 174 8.40 3.46 -4.89
N LEU A 175 9.17 3.45 -3.80
CA LEU A 175 10.03 4.55 -3.43
C LEU A 175 11.42 4.37 -4.07
N ALA A 176 11.69 5.12 -5.14
CA ALA A 176 12.97 5.12 -5.84
C ALA A 176 13.86 6.29 -5.37
N GLU A 177 14.64 6.08 -4.30
CA GLU A 177 15.50 7.13 -3.71
C GLU A 177 16.89 7.25 -4.37
N ALA A 178 17.21 6.39 -5.34
CA ALA A 178 18.52 6.36 -5.99
C ALA A 178 18.45 6.01 -7.49
N CYS A 179 19.50 6.39 -8.22
CA CYS A 179 19.63 6.06 -9.65
C CYS A 179 19.61 4.55 -9.87
N GLY A 180 18.88 4.11 -10.90
CA GLY A 180 18.72 2.69 -11.23
C GLY A 180 17.79 1.90 -10.29
N VAL A 181 17.23 2.52 -9.23
CA VAL A 181 16.22 1.87 -8.38
C VAL A 181 14.87 1.89 -9.09
N GLU A 182 14.17 0.75 -9.03
CA GLU A 182 12.83 0.60 -9.59
C GLU A 182 11.81 1.46 -8.84
N GLY A 183 11.29 2.48 -9.52
CA GLY A 183 10.11 3.25 -9.14
C GLY A 183 8.84 2.75 -9.82
N GLY A 184 7.83 3.61 -9.91
CA GLY A 184 6.53 3.24 -10.46
C GLY A 184 5.76 2.40 -9.46
N GLY A 185 5.10 1.32 -9.89
CA GLY A 185 4.27 0.58 -8.94
C GLY A 185 3.38 -0.51 -9.51
N ILE A 186 2.49 -1.02 -8.67
CA ILE A 186 1.52 -2.06 -9.01
C ILE A 186 0.11 -1.53 -8.77
N TYR A 187 -0.73 -1.59 -9.79
CA TYR A 187 -2.17 -1.32 -9.67
C TYR A 187 -2.94 -2.63 -9.52
N LEU A 188 -3.80 -2.69 -8.50
CA LEU A 188 -4.81 -3.73 -8.36
C LEU A 188 -6.20 -3.09 -8.33
N PHE A 189 -7.10 -3.48 -9.23
CA PHE A 189 -8.47 -2.98 -9.23
C PHE A 189 -9.37 -3.90 -8.43
N GLN A 190 -10.29 -3.32 -7.66
CA GLN A 190 -11.34 -4.08 -7.01
C GLN A 190 -12.58 -4.05 -7.90
N GLN A 191 -13.06 -5.24 -8.27
CA GLN A 191 -14.34 -5.45 -8.93
C GLN A 191 -15.09 -6.58 -8.22
N GLU A 192 -16.33 -6.33 -7.82
CA GLU A 192 -17.18 -7.26 -7.08
C GLU A 192 -16.47 -7.82 -5.83
N GLY A 193 -15.73 -6.94 -5.13
CA GLY A 193 -14.96 -7.29 -3.93
C GLY A 193 -13.71 -8.15 -4.19
N SER A 194 -13.42 -8.49 -5.45
CA SER A 194 -12.24 -9.25 -5.84
C SER A 194 -11.15 -8.32 -6.39
N LEU A 195 -9.90 -8.55 -6.00
CA LEU A 195 -8.76 -7.80 -6.50
C LEU A 195 -8.18 -8.41 -7.79
N TYR A 196 -7.90 -7.58 -8.78
CA TYR A 196 -7.26 -7.96 -10.04
C TYR A 196 -6.00 -7.14 -10.22
N GLN A 197 -4.83 -7.77 -10.32
CA GLN A 197 -3.61 -7.05 -10.66
C GLN A 197 -3.66 -6.68 -12.13
N VAL A 198 -3.76 -5.39 -12.43
CA VAL A 198 -4.00 -4.91 -13.79
C VAL A 198 -2.75 -4.42 -14.48
N ALA A 199 -1.78 -3.91 -13.71
CA ALA A 199 -0.56 -3.36 -14.26
C ALA A 199 0.57 -3.37 -13.24
N ARG A 200 1.79 -3.45 -13.78
CA ARG A 200 3.03 -3.08 -13.13
C ARG A 200 3.68 -2.05 -14.03
N LEU A 201 3.94 -0.87 -13.49
CA LEU A 201 4.56 0.23 -14.21
C LEU A 201 5.95 0.45 -13.63
N SER A 202 6.93 0.69 -14.49
CA SER A 202 8.32 0.95 -14.13
C SER A 202 8.68 2.41 -14.36
N GLN A 203 9.43 2.97 -13.41
CA GLN A 203 9.99 4.32 -13.51
C GLN A 203 11.43 4.27 -13.01
N VAL A 204 12.37 4.36 -13.94
CA VAL A 204 13.82 4.24 -13.65
C VAL A 204 14.55 5.36 -14.38
N SER A 205 15.51 5.97 -13.70
CA SER A 205 16.43 6.92 -14.31
C SER A 205 17.86 6.63 -13.88
N ASP A 206 18.80 6.82 -14.80
CA ASP A 206 20.24 6.70 -14.59
C ASP A 206 20.90 8.05 -14.85
N ALA A 207 20.86 8.92 -13.83
CA ALA A 207 21.62 10.17 -13.75
C ALA A 207 21.69 11.02 -15.04
N GLY A 208 20.59 11.09 -15.80
CA GLY A 208 20.50 11.87 -17.05
C GLY A 208 21.03 11.17 -18.32
N VAL A 209 21.62 9.98 -18.20
CA VAL A 209 22.05 9.15 -19.35
C VAL A 209 20.88 8.39 -19.94
N TYR A 210 20.02 7.83 -19.08
CA TYR A 210 18.89 7.01 -19.49
C TYR A 210 17.67 7.28 -18.61
N TYR A 211 16.49 7.20 -19.18
CA TYR A 211 15.26 7.02 -18.41
C TYR A 211 14.28 6.08 -19.10
N PHE A 212 13.52 5.38 -18.26
CA PHE A 212 12.37 4.57 -18.63
C PHE A 212 11.21 4.99 -17.73
N TRP A 213 10.10 5.42 -18.32
CA TRP A 213 8.97 5.95 -17.57
C TRP A 213 7.66 5.40 -18.09
N GLU A 214 6.95 4.66 -17.25
CA GLU A 214 5.58 4.22 -17.49
C GLU A 214 4.62 4.90 -16.52
N GLU A 215 3.47 5.31 -17.06
CA GLU A 215 2.41 5.93 -16.29
C GLU A 215 1.03 5.56 -16.84
N PHE A 216 0.05 5.60 -15.94
CA PHE A 216 -1.36 5.64 -16.27
C PHE A 216 -1.89 7.04 -16.03
N ILE A 217 -2.61 7.56 -17.01
CA ILE A 217 -3.46 8.74 -16.88
C ILE A 217 -4.90 8.22 -16.82
N PHE A 218 -5.50 8.32 -15.64
CA PHE A 218 -6.86 7.88 -15.39
C PHE A 218 -7.89 8.91 -15.90
N PRO A 219 -9.17 8.52 -16.06
CA PRO A 219 -10.23 9.41 -16.51
C PRO A 219 -10.36 10.73 -15.72
N GLU A 220 -10.15 10.69 -14.40
CA GLU A 220 -10.23 11.87 -13.52
C GLU A 220 -8.91 12.65 -13.39
N ASP A 221 -7.81 12.13 -13.92
CA ASP A 221 -6.54 12.85 -13.90
C ASP A 221 -6.54 13.99 -14.93
N MET A 222 -5.57 14.90 -14.81
CA MET A 222 -5.37 15.96 -15.81
C MET A 222 -5.14 15.35 -17.19
N HIS A 223 -5.87 15.82 -18.20
CA HIS A 223 -5.89 15.26 -19.56
C HIS A 223 -6.43 13.82 -19.68
N GLY A 224 -7.14 13.32 -18.66
CA GLY A 224 -7.86 12.06 -18.68
C GLY A 224 -8.90 11.96 -19.80
N VAL A 225 -9.22 10.73 -20.19
CA VAL A 225 -10.29 10.45 -21.17
C VAL A 225 -11.43 9.77 -20.42
N PRO A 226 -12.68 10.29 -20.49
CA PRO A 226 -13.80 9.68 -19.79
C PRO A 226 -13.91 8.17 -20.06
N GLY A 227 -13.91 7.39 -18.97
CA GLY A 227 -14.05 5.93 -18.99
C GLY A 227 -12.87 5.14 -19.59
N LYS A 228 -11.77 5.79 -19.97
CA LYS A 228 -10.60 5.13 -20.56
C LYS A 228 -9.32 5.50 -19.81
N ILE A 229 -8.43 4.53 -19.66
CA ILE A 229 -7.09 4.74 -19.08
C ILE A 229 -6.13 4.95 -20.24
N ARG A 230 -5.35 6.03 -20.22
CA ARG A 230 -4.25 6.21 -21.16
C ARG A 230 -2.97 5.69 -20.51
N TYR A 231 -2.40 4.63 -21.08
CA TYR A 231 -1.04 4.24 -20.77
C TYR A 231 -0.07 5.05 -21.62
N LYS A 232 0.96 5.59 -20.97
CA LYS A 232 2.10 6.23 -21.64
C LYS A 232 3.38 5.54 -21.21
N LYS A 233 4.26 5.35 -22.17
CA LYS A 233 5.63 4.90 -21.96
C LYS A 233 6.58 5.82 -22.70
N GLU A 234 7.59 6.29 -22.01
CA GLU A 234 8.65 7.13 -22.56
C GLU A 234 10.00 6.49 -22.22
N ILE A 235 10.88 6.39 -23.23
CA ILE A 235 12.26 5.96 -23.07
C ILE A 235 13.13 7.05 -23.66
N GLY A 236 14.14 7.51 -22.94
CA GLY A 236 15.13 8.44 -23.46
C GLY A 236 16.55 8.02 -23.12
N GLU A 237 17.45 8.34 -24.03
CA GLU A 237 18.88 8.11 -23.96
C GLU A 237 19.62 9.38 -24.37
N ASN A 238 20.52 9.87 -23.51
CA ASN A 238 21.42 10.96 -23.84
C ASN A 238 22.72 10.39 -24.44
N TYR A 239 22.99 10.75 -25.70
CA TYR A 239 24.19 10.29 -26.43
C TYR A 239 25.35 11.27 -26.28
N ASN A 240 25.05 12.56 -26.15
CA ASN A 240 26.04 13.60 -25.94
C ASN A 240 25.40 14.83 -25.31
N GLU A 241 25.71 15.05 -24.03
CA GLU A 241 25.17 16.16 -23.24
C GLU A 241 25.66 17.52 -23.76
N ALA A 242 26.94 17.62 -24.15
CA ALA A 242 27.51 18.89 -24.63
C ALA A 242 26.93 19.32 -25.99
N ALA A 243 26.46 18.37 -26.80
CA ALA A 243 25.81 18.62 -28.08
C ALA A 243 24.27 18.60 -28.00
N ASP A 244 23.71 18.42 -26.79
CA ASP A 244 22.27 18.25 -26.56
C ASP A 244 21.63 17.17 -27.47
N TRP A 245 22.34 16.05 -27.63
CA TRP A 245 21.90 14.95 -28.48
C TRP A 245 21.20 13.87 -27.66
N GLU A 246 19.87 13.85 -27.73
CA GLU A 246 19.00 12.84 -27.13
C GLU A 246 18.31 11.98 -28.20
N LYS A 247 18.06 10.71 -27.88
CA LYS A 247 17.13 9.84 -28.62
C LYS A 247 15.98 9.44 -27.70
N MET A 248 14.76 9.62 -28.17
CA MET A 248 13.55 9.35 -27.40
C MET A 248 12.56 8.47 -28.18
N SER A 249 11.87 7.58 -27.47
CA SER A 249 10.74 6.82 -27.97
C SER A 249 9.53 7.01 -27.07
N LYS A 250 8.35 7.20 -27.67
CA LYS A 250 7.07 7.31 -26.95
C LYS A 250 6.07 6.29 -27.46
N GLU A 251 5.41 5.61 -26.54
CA GLU A 251 4.31 4.70 -26.80
C GLU A 251 3.08 5.15 -26.02
N THR A 252 1.91 5.12 -26.66
CA THR A 252 0.64 5.48 -26.02
C THR A 252 -0.43 4.48 -26.39
N LYS A 253 -1.15 3.98 -25.39
CA LYS A 253 -2.28 3.07 -25.56
C LYS A 253 -3.50 3.65 -24.85
N ILE A 254 -4.66 3.53 -25.48
CA ILE A 254 -5.94 3.79 -24.82
C ILE A 254 -6.49 2.44 -24.40
N LEU A 255 -6.72 2.29 -23.09
CA LEU A 255 -7.14 1.06 -22.45
C LEU A 255 -8.54 1.22 -21.86
N VAL A 256 -9.30 0.14 -21.89
CA VAL A 256 -10.59 0.01 -21.21
C VAL A 256 -10.53 -1.16 -20.26
N TRP A 257 -11.20 -1.01 -19.12
CA TRP A 257 -11.41 -2.11 -18.19
C TRP A 257 -12.49 -3.03 -18.74
N ASN A 258 -12.18 -4.32 -18.87
CA ASN A 258 -13.11 -5.36 -19.29
C ASN A 258 -13.00 -6.55 -18.32
N ASN A 259 -13.82 -6.54 -17.27
CA ASN A 259 -14.10 -7.65 -16.35
C ASN A 259 -12.89 -8.53 -16.00
N GLY A 260 -11.88 -7.93 -15.37
CA GLY A 260 -10.70 -8.63 -14.86
C GLY A 260 -9.39 -8.29 -15.58
N SER A 261 -9.44 -7.62 -16.74
CA SER A 261 -8.26 -7.20 -17.48
C SER A 261 -8.40 -5.82 -18.14
N LEU A 262 -7.25 -5.24 -18.50
CA LEU A 262 -7.19 -4.07 -19.37
C LEU A 262 -7.01 -4.51 -20.82
N GLU A 263 -7.85 -3.97 -21.70
CA GLU A 263 -7.82 -4.26 -23.13
C GLU A 263 -7.61 -2.97 -23.93
N LEU A 264 -7.06 -3.10 -25.15
CA LEU A 264 -6.98 -1.96 -26.06
C LEU A 264 -8.40 -1.50 -26.43
N ALA A 265 -8.65 -0.20 -26.30
CA ALA A 265 -9.90 0.39 -26.74
C ALA A 265 -10.05 0.18 -28.26
N GLN A 266 -11.05 -0.59 -28.65
CA GLN A 266 -11.43 -0.71 -30.05
C GLN A 266 -12.00 0.62 -30.56
N ARG A 267 -11.80 0.90 -31.85
CA ARG A 267 -12.29 2.10 -32.50
C ARG A 267 -13.80 2.05 -32.71
#